data_AF-A0A4Y2UVV0-F1
#
_entry.id   AF-A0A4Y2UVV0-F1
#
_cell.length_a   1.000
_cell.length_b   1.000
_cell.length_c   1.000
_cell.angle_alpha   90.00
_cell.angle_beta   90.00
_cell.angle_gamma   90.00
#
_symmetry.space_group_name_H-M   'P 1'
#
loop_
_entity.id
_entity.type
_entity.pdbx_description
1 polymer ?
#
loop_
_entity_poly.entity_id
_entity_poly.type
_entity_poly.pdbx_seq_one_letter_code
_entity_poly.pdbx_strand_id
1 'polypeptide(L)'
;ERKSFGPSSYAGDIGRNLKGCEKLQFVTFNSIECDLPCIDPTNLSCDQKRLFDICTAISSGVGSSDLLKRQPGTLNYVRWLTTPNRILRLYISTSDPSNELITLVVFFLRVYAPSWFRIEVHHSIKDGARHLWHFISSYRFLPKKYGDIIEPVISRNAYFAAPENMLLAMLTDERFHIRTLAARRIIKTREIGPDGNAILRFVIPAVNFRATDYVDLTDWQACNATPPTVLRHISCHELLKIIQEDVPMDCWDFIKFPSHTQAVKRIVKFVTEASRKIVGQ
;
A
#
# COMPACT_ATOMS: atom_id res chain seq x y z
N GLU A 1 21.13 23.21 -18.19
CA GLU A 1 19.70 23.42 -18.56
C GLU A 1 18.91 22.14 -18.33
N ARG A 2 17.91 22.15 -17.43
CA ARG A 2 17.00 21.00 -17.26
C ARG A 2 15.90 21.12 -18.30
N LYS A 3 16.01 20.37 -19.41
CA LYS A 3 14.92 20.22 -20.39
C LYS A 3 13.72 19.59 -19.69
N SER A 4 12.63 20.33 -19.57
CA SER A 4 11.35 19.80 -19.13
C SER A 4 10.79 18.90 -20.23
N PHE A 5 10.63 17.62 -19.93
CA PHE A 5 9.92 16.67 -20.78
C PHE A 5 8.42 16.95 -20.72
N GLY A 6 7.73 16.74 -21.85
CA GLY A 6 6.28 16.91 -21.94
C GLY A 6 5.55 15.98 -20.96
N PRO A 7 4.25 16.23 -20.71
CA PRO A 7 3.51 15.53 -19.68
C PRO A 7 3.54 14.01 -19.88
N SER A 8 3.78 13.48 -21.09
CA SER A 8 3.77 12.08 -21.53
C SER A 8 5.12 11.33 -21.62
N SER A 9 6.26 11.92 -21.25
CA SER A 9 7.57 11.27 -21.38
C SER A 9 8.29 11.04 -20.04
N TYR A 10 8.71 9.79 -19.82
CA TYR A 10 9.67 9.41 -18.80
C TYR A 10 11.09 9.69 -19.31
N ALA A 11 11.96 10.25 -18.46
CA ALA A 11 13.38 10.43 -18.76
C ALA A 11 14.18 9.14 -18.50
N GLY A 12 15.35 8.99 -19.13
CA GLY A 12 16.24 7.82 -19.02
C GLY A 12 15.82 6.61 -19.85
N ASP A 13 16.69 5.60 -19.92
CA ASP A 13 16.60 4.51 -20.89
C ASP A 13 15.35 3.65 -20.71
N ILE A 14 15.06 3.27 -19.46
CA ILE A 14 13.83 2.53 -19.12
C ILE A 14 12.61 3.36 -19.51
N GLY A 15 12.62 4.66 -19.19
CA GLY A 15 11.52 5.57 -19.45
C GLY A 15 11.18 5.71 -20.94
N ARG A 16 12.20 5.77 -21.79
CA ARG A 16 12.03 5.78 -23.26
C ARG A 16 11.45 4.48 -23.77
N ASN A 17 11.92 3.35 -23.25
CA ASN A 17 11.49 2.01 -23.67
C ASN A 17 10.09 1.63 -23.17
N LEU A 18 9.52 2.37 -22.20
CA LEU A 18 8.12 2.19 -21.83
C LEU A 18 7.15 2.49 -22.98
N LYS A 19 7.53 3.34 -23.94
CA LYS A 19 6.71 3.62 -25.13
C LYS A 19 6.98 2.56 -26.20
N GLY A 20 5.96 1.81 -26.60
CA GLY A 20 6.11 0.73 -27.58
C GLY A 20 6.35 -0.67 -26.99
N CYS A 21 6.50 -0.79 -25.67
CA CYS A 21 6.71 -2.09 -25.01
C CYS A 21 5.57 -3.10 -25.28
N GLU A 22 4.37 -2.62 -25.63
CA GLU A 22 3.24 -3.45 -26.04
C GLU A 22 3.47 -4.23 -27.34
N LYS A 23 4.39 -3.78 -28.18
CA LYS A 23 4.72 -4.40 -29.47
C LYS A 23 5.85 -5.43 -29.36
N LEU A 24 6.53 -5.48 -28.21
CA LEU A 24 7.66 -6.38 -28.00
C LEU A 24 7.15 -7.81 -27.74
N GLN A 25 7.85 -8.78 -28.33
CA GLN A 25 7.62 -10.20 -28.08
C GLN A 25 8.12 -10.60 -26.70
N PHE A 26 7.62 -11.72 -26.18
CA PHE A 26 8.18 -12.31 -24.97
C PHE A 26 9.49 -13.01 -25.27
N VAL A 27 10.38 -12.95 -24.29
CA VAL A 27 11.67 -13.62 -24.28
C VAL A 27 11.77 -14.47 -23.03
N THR A 28 12.80 -15.30 -22.94
CA THR A 28 13.11 -16.02 -21.70
C THR A 28 13.48 -15.00 -20.62
N PHE A 29 12.88 -15.12 -19.43
CA PHE A 29 13.14 -14.24 -18.30
C PHE A 29 13.32 -15.07 -17.02
N ASN A 30 13.99 -14.49 -16.02
CA ASN A 30 14.15 -15.12 -14.71
C ASN A 30 12.90 -14.92 -13.87
N SER A 31 12.50 -15.94 -13.11
CA SER A 31 11.42 -15.81 -12.16
C SER A 31 11.83 -14.94 -10.97
N ILE A 32 10.87 -14.19 -10.44
CA ILE A 32 11.06 -13.33 -9.27
C ILE A 32 9.89 -13.56 -8.32
N GLU A 33 10.20 -13.85 -7.07
CA GLU A 33 9.22 -14.09 -6.00
C GLU A 33 8.18 -12.96 -5.89
N CYS A 34 6.91 -13.34 -5.80
CA CYS A 34 5.77 -12.42 -5.63
C CYS A 34 4.72 -13.06 -4.72
N ASP A 35 4.53 -12.52 -3.52
CA ASP A 35 3.52 -12.97 -2.54
C ASP A 35 2.17 -12.28 -2.80
N LEU A 36 1.42 -12.75 -3.79
CA LEU A 36 0.08 -12.23 -4.08
C LEU A 36 -0.96 -12.87 -3.15
N PRO A 37 -1.88 -12.09 -2.56
CA PRO A 37 -2.98 -12.66 -1.78
C PRO A 37 -3.95 -13.42 -2.69
N CYS A 38 -4.69 -14.37 -2.09
CA CYS A 38 -5.78 -15.06 -2.78
C CYS A 38 -6.91 -14.06 -3.09
N ILE A 39 -7.23 -13.91 -4.38
CA ILE A 39 -8.25 -12.99 -4.88
C ILE A 39 -9.12 -13.71 -5.90
N ASP A 40 -10.44 -13.51 -5.79
CA ASP A 40 -11.37 -13.88 -6.85
C ASP A 40 -11.16 -12.97 -8.08
N PRO A 41 -10.70 -13.49 -9.23
CA PRO A 41 -10.44 -12.71 -10.42
C PRO A 41 -11.66 -11.98 -10.99
N THR A 42 -12.89 -12.35 -10.59
CA THR A 42 -14.14 -11.69 -11.02
C THR A 42 -14.32 -10.30 -10.40
N ASN A 43 -13.70 -10.05 -9.24
CA ASN A 43 -13.76 -8.77 -8.54
C ASN A 43 -12.74 -7.74 -9.06
N LEU A 44 -11.87 -8.14 -10.00
CA LEU A 44 -10.80 -7.29 -10.53
C LEU A 44 -11.22 -6.57 -11.81
N SER A 45 -10.94 -5.27 -11.86
CA SER A 45 -10.97 -4.50 -13.11
C SER A 45 -9.96 -5.05 -14.13
N CYS A 46 -10.14 -4.72 -15.41
CA CYS A 46 -9.25 -5.16 -16.48
C CYS A 46 -7.77 -4.83 -16.21
N ASP A 47 -7.46 -3.66 -15.66
CA ASP A 47 -6.08 -3.24 -15.39
C ASP A 47 -5.49 -3.93 -14.15
N GLN A 48 -6.31 -4.23 -13.14
CA GLN A 48 -5.89 -5.03 -11.98
C GLN A 48 -5.64 -6.48 -12.37
N LYS A 49 -6.53 -7.08 -13.16
CA LYS A 49 -6.37 -8.46 -13.66
C LYS A 49 -5.10 -8.61 -14.48
N ARG A 50 -4.79 -7.63 -15.34
CA ARG A 50 -3.51 -7.59 -16.08
C ARG A 50 -2.31 -7.58 -15.14
N LEU A 51 -2.34 -6.75 -14.10
CA LEU A 51 -1.24 -6.69 -13.12
C LEU A 51 -1.11 -8.01 -12.34
N PHE A 52 -2.23 -8.60 -11.94
CA PHE A 52 -2.24 -9.88 -11.25
C PHE A 52 -1.64 -10.97 -12.13
N ASP A 53 -2.13 -11.11 -13.37
CA ASP A 53 -1.70 -12.18 -14.26
C ASP A 53 -0.21 -12.04 -14.65
N ILE A 54 0.30 -10.82 -14.88
CA ILE A 54 1.72 -10.61 -15.21
C ILE A 54 2.62 -10.86 -14.00
N CYS A 55 2.19 -10.49 -12.79
CA CYS A 55 2.93 -10.80 -11.57
C CYS A 55 3.00 -12.31 -11.33
N THR A 56 1.90 -13.03 -11.53
CA THR A 56 1.83 -14.49 -11.44
C THR A 56 2.74 -15.17 -12.48
N ALA A 57 2.75 -14.67 -13.72
CA ALA A 57 3.61 -15.22 -14.78
C ALA A 57 5.11 -15.01 -14.51
N ILE A 58 5.49 -13.83 -14.00
CA ILE A 58 6.89 -13.60 -13.61
C ILE A 58 7.26 -14.47 -12.42
N SER A 59 6.38 -14.61 -11.43
CA SER A 59 6.66 -15.44 -10.25
C SER A 59 6.76 -16.92 -10.57
N SER A 60 5.98 -17.43 -11.52
CA SER A 60 6.04 -18.84 -11.95
C SER A 60 7.17 -19.13 -12.94
N GLY A 61 7.73 -18.09 -13.57
CA GLY A 61 8.67 -18.25 -14.68
C GLY A 61 8.01 -18.72 -16.00
N VAL A 62 6.67 -18.82 -16.04
CA VAL A 62 5.93 -19.32 -17.20
C VAL A 62 5.16 -18.17 -17.85
N GLY A 63 5.63 -17.73 -19.02
CA GLY A 63 4.92 -16.77 -19.86
C GLY A 63 3.80 -17.44 -20.64
N SER A 64 2.54 -17.18 -20.29
CA SER A 64 1.38 -17.64 -21.09
C SER A 64 1.22 -16.82 -22.38
N SER A 65 0.93 -17.48 -23.51
CA SER A 65 0.63 -16.84 -24.79
C SER A 65 -0.64 -15.97 -24.74
N ASP A 66 -1.55 -16.22 -23.80
CA ASP A 66 -2.75 -15.39 -23.61
C ASP A 66 -2.45 -14.04 -22.96
N LEU A 67 -1.31 -13.92 -22.26
CA LEU A 67 -0.80 -12.62 -21.78
C LEU A 67 -0.29 -11.75 -22.94
N LEU A 68 0.16 -12.34 -24.06
CA LEU A 68 0.59 -11.60 -25.26
C LEU A 68 -0.57 -10.85 -25.91
N LYS A 69 -1.77 -11.43 -25.91
CA LYS A 69 -2.97 -10.87 -26.55
C LYS A 69 -3.53 -9.68 -25.77
N ARG A 70 -3.22 -9.58 -24.46
CA ARG A 70 -3.73 -8.51 -23.60
C ARG A 70 -2.79 -7.30 -23.65
N GLN A 71 -3.02 -6.41 -24.61
CA GLN A 71 -2.24 -5.17 -24.69
C GLN A 71 -2.44 -4.32 -23.44
N PRO A 72 -1.37 -3.75 -22.85
CA PRO A 72 -1.50 -2.77 -21.79
C PRO A 72 -2.23 -1.54 -22.33
N GLY A 73 -3.08 -0.93 -21.51
CA GLY A 73 -3.78 0.29 -21.89
C GLY A 73 -2.82 1.42 -22.30
N THR A 74 -3.34 2.39 -23.07
CA THR A 74 -2.59 3.60 -23.45
C THR A 74 -1.99 4.26 -22.21
N LEU A 75 -0.73 4.66 -22.30
CA LEU A 75 -0.02 5.32 -21.21
C LEU A 75 -0.75 6.62 -20.84
N ASN A 76 -1.43 6.60 -19.70
CA ASN A 76 -2.25 7.69 -19.18
C ASN A 76 -1.94 7.87 -17.69
N TYR A 77 -1.58 9.09 -17.29
CA TYR A 77 -1.22 9.45 -15.92
C TYR A 77 -2.34 9.29 -14.89
N VAL A 78 -3.58 9.22 -15.36
CA VAL A 78 -4.76 9.00 -14.52
C VAL A 78 -4.92 7.51 -14.18
N ARG A 79 -4.24 6.61 -14.92
CA ARG A 79 -4.33 5.15 -14.75
C ARG A 79 -3.08 4.61 -14.06
N TRP A 80 -3.16 4.52 -12.74
CA TRP A 80 -2.06 4.20 -11.82
C TRP A 80 -1.38 2.85 -12.07
N LEU A 81 -2.14 1.86 -12.57
CA LEU A 81 -1.63 0.52 -12.86
C LEU A 81 -0.93 0.43 -14.22
N THR A 82 -1.05 1.44 -15.08
CA THR A 82 -0.46 1.39 -16.43
C THR A 82 1.07 1.41 -16.41
N THR A 83 1.68 2.19 -15.50
CA THR A 83 3.15 2.26 -15.43
C THR A 83 3.77 0.96 -14.90
N PRO A 84 3.31 0.40 -13.76
CA PRO A 84 3.73 -0.93 -13.30
C PRO A 84 3.54 -2.00 -14.38
N ASN A 85 2.36 -2.06 -15.01
CA ASN A 85 2.07 -3.03 -16.07
C ASN A 85 3.05 -2.92 -17.24
N ARG A 86 3.44 -1.71 -17.64
CA ARG A 86 4.40 -1.49 -18.73
C ARG A 86 5.84 -1.82 -18.34
N ILE A 87 6.24 -1.55 -17.09
CA ILE A 87 7.57 -1.91 -16.58
C ILE A 87 7.71 -3.45 -16.52
N LEU A 88 6.71 -4.14 -15.96
CA LEU A 88 6.69 -5.60 -15.91
C LEU A 88 6.64 -6.21 -17.32
N ARG A 89 5.89 -5.59 -18.25
CA ARG A 89 5.89 -5.99 -19.66
C ARG A 89 7.25 -5.80 -20.32
N LEU A 90 7.94 -4.70 -20.05
CA LEU A 90 9.27 -4.43 -20.58
C LEU A 90 10.26 -5.49 -20.10
N TYR A 91 10.21 -5.89 -18.83
CA TYR A 91 11.07 -6.94 -18.26
C TYR A 91 10.92 -8.28 -18.99
N ILE A 92 9.69 -8.79 -19.14
CA ILE A 92 9.44 -10.07 -19.84
C ILE A 92 9.65 -10.00 -21.37
N SER A 93 9.98 -8.82 -21.88
CA SER A 93 10.31 -8.54 -23.28
C SER A 93 11.77 -8.12 -23.48
N THR A 94 12.62 -8.20 -22.45
CA THR A 94 14.04 -7.82 -22.51
C THR A 94 14.91 -9.01 -22.11
N SER A 95 15.69 -9.55 -23.06
CA SER A 95 16.48 -10.78 -22.82
C SER A 95 17.61 -10.57 -21.81
N ASP A 96 18.18 -9.36 -21.79
CA ASP A 96 19.24 -8.95 -20.87
C ASP A 96 18.82 -7.64 -20.17
N PRO A 97 17.99 -7.73 -19.11
CA PRO A 97 17.47 -6.55 -18.44
C PRO A 97 18.55 -5.88 -17.58
N SER A 98 18.61 -4.55 -17.62
CA SER A 98 19.56 -3.79 -16.79
C SER A 98 19.29 -3.99 -15.29
N ASN A 99 20.33 -3.80 -14.45
CA ASN A 99 20.21 -3.91 -13.01
C ASN A 99 19.13 -2.97 -12.42
N GLU A 100 18.95 -1.79 -13.03
CA GLU A 100 17.93 -0.81 -12.66
C GLU A 100 16.53 -1.33 -12.99
N LEU A 101 16.34 -1.97 -14.16
CA LEU A 101 15.08 -2.59 -14.53
C LEU A 101 14.75 -3.76 -13.60
N ILE A 102 15.73 -4.62 -13.32
CA ILE A 102 15.59 -5.74 -12.37
C ILE A 102 15.17 -5.20 -11.00
N THR A 103 15.86 -4.16 -10.49
CA THR A 103 15.55 -3.58 -9.18
C THR A 103 14.13 -3.03 -9.11
N LEU A 104 13.66 -2.36 -10.17
CA LEU A 104 12.28 -1.87 -10.25
C LEU A 104 11.27 -3.02 -10.28
N VAL A 105 11.52 -4.07 -11.07
CA VAL A 105 10.65 -5.24 -11.17
C VAL A 105 10.57 -5.96 -9.83
N VAL A 106 11.70 -6.17 -9.15
CA VAL A 106 11.77 -6.74 -7.80
C VAL A 106 10.95 -5.90 -6.83
N PHE A 107 11.08 -4.58 -6.86
CA PHE A 107 10.24 -3.71 -6.03
C PHE A 107 8.74 -3.83 -6.39
N PHE A 108 8.38 -3.92 -7.67
CA PHE A 108 6.98 -4.08 -8.07
C PHE A 108 6.39 -5.41 -7.60
N LEU A 109 7.14 -6.51 -7.72
CA LEU A 109 6.68 -7.85 -7.37
C LEU A 109 6.70 -8.12 -5.86
N ARG A 110 7.71 -7.62 -5.14
CA ARG A 110 7.86 -7.92 -3.70
C ARG A 110 7.21 -6.89 -2.78
N VAL A 111 6.95 -5.68 -3.28
CA VAL A 111 6.40 -4.58 -2.45
C VAL A 111 5.09 -4.09 -3.01
N TYR A 112 5.09 -3.60 -4.25
CA TYR A 112 3.96 -2.84 -4.79
C TYR A 112 2.71 -3.70 -5.02
N ALA A 113 2.83 -4.77 -5.81
CA ALA A 113 1.68 -5.59 -6.19
C ALA A 113 1.08 -6.32 -4.98
N PRO A 114 1.86 -7.00 -4.11
CA PRO A 114 1.35 -7.57 -2.87
C PRO A 114 0.59 -6.56 -2.01
N SER A 115 1.17 -5.37 -1.78
CA SER A 115 0.52 -4.34 -0.98
C SER A 115 -0.78 -3.85 -1.62
N TRP A 116 -0.76 -3.59 -2.94
CA TRP A 116 -1.95 -3.16 -3.68
C TRP A 116 -3.09 -4.17 -3.55
N PHE A 117 -2.81 -5.44 -3.82
CA PHE A 117 -3.81 -6.49 -3.80
C PHE A 117 -4.30 -6.80 -2.38
N ARG A 118 -3.44 -6.70 -1.36
CA ARG A 118 -3.87 -6.80 0.05
C ARG A 118 -4.88 -5.71 0.41
N ILE A 119 -4.67 -4.49 -0.08
CA ILE A 119 -5.61 -3.37 0.12
C ILE A 119 -6.94 -3.61 -0.60
N GLU A 120 -6.95 -4.21 -1.79
CA GLU A 120 -8.19 -4.56 -2.50
C GLU A 120 -8.98 -5.67 -1.77
N VAL A 121 -8.30 -6.67 -1.20
CA VAL A 121 -8.94 -7.73 -0.41
C VAL A 121 -9.49 -7.19 0.89
N HIS A 122 -8.65 -6.52 1.68
CA HIS A 122 -8.97 -6.05 3.03
C HIS A 122 -9.29 -4.56 3.01
N HIS A 123 -10.23 -4.17 2.15
CA HIS A 123 -10.46 -2.76 1.88
C HIS A 123 -11.01 -1.95 3.05
N SER A 124 -11.34 -2.51 4.21
CA SER A 124 -11.86 -1.74 5.35
C SER A 124 -10.81 -0.79 5.94
N ILE A 125 -11.26 0.39 6.40
CA ILE A 125 -10.43 1.38 7.09
C ILE A 125 -9.74 0.80 8.34
N LYS A 126 -10.32 -0.25 8.97
CA LYS A 126 -9.72 -0.96 10.11
C LYS A 126 -8.37 -1.60 9.76
N ASP A 127 -8.13 -1.92 8.49
CA ASP A 127 -6.90 -2.58 8.04
C ASP A 127 -5.84 -1.59 7.58
N GLY A 128 -6.14 -0.30 7.56
CA GLY A 128 -5.26 0.74 7.04
C GLY A 128 -3.88 0.80 7.72
N ALA A 129 -3.82 0.70 9.06
CA ALA A 129 -2.55 0.69 9.78
C ALA A 129 -1.72 -0.58 9.50
N ARG A 130 -2.39 -1.73 9.35
CA ARG A 130 -1.75 -3.00 8.96
C ARG A 130 -1.17 -2.92 7.56
N HIS A 131 -1.90 -2.33 6.63
CA HIS A 131 -1.43 -2.10 5.26
C HIS A 131 -0.21 -1.18 5.22
N LEU A 132 -0.23 -0.09 5.98
CA LEU A 132 0.90 0.83 6.07
C LEU A 132 2.14 0.12 6.61
N TRP A 133 1.99 -0.65 7.69
CA TRP A 133 3.08 -1.42 8.26
C TRP A 133 3.60 -2.49 7.30
N HIS A 134 2.71 -3.24 6.64
CA HIS A 134 3.10 -4.25 5.65
C HIS A 134 3.89 -3.61 4.50
N PHE A 135 3.45 -2.46 3.98
CA PHE A 135 4.22 -1.74 2.96
C PHE A 135 5.62 -1.36 3.47
N ILE A 136 5.70 -0.83 4.70
CA ILE A 136 6.97 -0.44 5.33
C ILE A 136 7.90 -1.63 5.54
N SER A 137 7.39 -2.76 6.01
CA SER A 137 8.19 -3.96 6.25
C SER A 137 8.66 -4.58 4.93
N SER A 138 7.81 -4.60 3.90
CA SER A 138 8.08 -5.23 2.62
C SER A 138 9.23 -4.62 1.83
N TYR A 139 9.52 -3.30 1.94
CA TYR A 139 10.65 -2.72 1.22
C TYR A 139 11.99 -2.78 1.97
N ARG A 140 12.03 -3.26 3.22
CA ARG A 140 13.24 -3.24 4.08
C ARG A 140 14.43 -4.03 3.51
N PHE A 141 14.18 -4.98 2.61
CA PHE A 141 15.26 -5.72 1.93
C PHE A 141 16.03 -4.85 0.93
N LEU A 142 15.49 -3.70 0.53
CA LEU A 142 16.15 -2.82 -0.43
C LEU A 142 17.33 -2.07 0.22
N PRO A 143 18.38 -1.77 -0.56
CA PRO A 143 19.43 -0.86 -0.12
C PRO A 143 18.89 0.48 0.39
N LYS A 144 19.52 1.02 1.44
CA LYS A 144 19.10 2.26 2.11
C LYS A 144 18.85 3.45 1.17
N LYS A 145 19.64 3.57 0.09
CA LYS A 145 19.47 4.62 -0.94
C LYS A 145 18.05 4.67 -1.52
N TYR A 146 17.33 3.55 -1.59
CA TYR A 146 15.94 3.52 -2.04
C TYR A 146 14.97 3.87 -0.91
N GLY A 147 15.27 3.46 0.32
CA GLY A 147 14.56 3.90 1.52
C GLY A 147 14.55 5.43 1.65
N ASP A 148 15.69 6.09 1.43
CA ASP A 148 15.80 7.56 1.45
C ASP A 148 14.90 8.26 0.41
N ILE A 149 14.49 7.55 -0.65
CA ILE A 149 13.55 8.04 -1.66
C ILE A 149 12.09 7.74 -1.26
N ILE A 150 11.83 6.57 -0.67
CA ILE A 150 10.49 6.04 -0.36
C ILE A 150 9.95 6.59 0.97
N GLU A 151 10.78 6.73 2.00
CA GLU A 151 10.35 7.17 3.34
C GLU A 151 9.69 8.57 3.30
N PRO A 152 10.25 9.61 2.66
CA PRO A 152 9.60 10.92 2.56
C PRO A 152 8.28 10.88 1.77
N VAL A 153 8.11 9.90 0.89
CA VAL A 153 6.86 9.66 0.17
C VAL A 153 5.79 9.11 1.11
N ILE A 154 6.14 8.12 1.92
CA ILE A 154 5.24 7.51 2.91
C ILE A 154 4.86 8.54 3.98
N SER A 155 5.85 9.26 4.54
CA SER A 155 5.61 10.23 5.60
C SER A 155 4.58 11.27 5.20
N ARG A 156 4.56 11.75 3.94
CA ARG A 156 3.57 12.74 3.46
C ARG A 156 2.12 12.22 3.40
N ASN A 157 1.91 10.91 3.48
CA ASN A 157 0.58 10.28 3.41
C ASN A 157 0.38 9.25 4.53
N ALA A 158 1.07 9.37 5.65
CA ALA A 158 1.02 8.40 6.74
C ALA A 158 -0.20 8.54 7.66
N TYR A 159 -1.37 8.90 7.12
CA TYR A 159 -2.58 9.13 7.91
C TYR A 159 -3.01 7.88 8.69
N PHE A 160 -2.73 6.68 8.19
CA PHE A 160 -3.02 5.43 8.90
C PHE A 160 -2.12 5.15 10.10
N ALA A 161 -1.02 5.90 10.27
CA ALA A 161 -0.26 5.91 11.51
C ALA A 161 -0.89 6.88 12.55
N ALA A 162 -1.97 7.59 12.24
CA ALA A 162 -2.59 8.47 13.23
C ALA A 162 -3.13 7.61 14.38
N PRO A 163 -3.03 8.06 15.65
CA PRO A 163 -3.49 7.29 16.80
C PRO A 163 -4.93 6.80 16.66
N GLU A 164 -5.82 7.63 16.12
CA GLU A 164 -7.21 7.28 15.80
C GLU A 164 -7.31 6.04 14.89
N ASN A 165 -6.58 6.03 13.78
CA ASN A 165 -6.59 4.94 12.80
C ASN A 165 -5.89 3.69 13.33
N MET A 166 -4.83 3.86 14.13
CA MET A 166 -4.16 2.74 14.79
C MET A 166 -5.07 2.06 15.81
N LEU A 167 -5.84 2.84 16.59
CA LEU A 167 -6.82 2.28 17.53
C LEU A 167 -7.93 1.49 16.82
N LEU A 168 -8.38 1.93 15.64
CA LEU A 168 -9.32 1.16 14.81
C LEU A 168 -8.74 -0.21 14.41
N ALA A 169 -7.49 -0.24 13.97
CA ALA A 169 -6.82 -1.50 13.65
C ALA A 169 -6.67 -2.37 14.89
N MET A 170 -6.15 -1.83 15.98
CA MET A 170 -5.90 -2.58 17.22
C MET A 170 -7.18 -3.19 17.81
N LEU A 171 -8.32 -2.51 17.71
CA LEU A 171 -9.60 -3.05 18.17
C LEU A 171 -10.03 -4.32 17.44
N THR A 172 -9.58 -4.52 16.20
CA THR A 172 -9.92 -5.70 15.39
C THR A 172 -8.73 -6.63 15.23
N ASP A 173 -7.74 -6.56 16.12
CA ASP A 173 -6.59 -7.46 16.11
C ASP A 173 -6.96 -8.83 16.64
N GLU A 174 -6.40 -9.88 16.06
CA GLU A 174 -6.58 -11.26 16.54
C GLU A 174 -6.03 -11.43 17.97
N ARG A 175 -5.02 -10.65 18.35
CA ARG A 175 -4.38 -10.72 19.67
C ARG A 175 -5.21 -9.97 20.70
N PHE A 176 -5.75 -10.72 21.66
CA PHE A 176 -6.61 -10.20 22.74
C PHE A 176 -6.00 -9.01 23.48
N HIS A 177 -4.73 -9.10 23.88
CA HIS A 177 -4.05 -8.04 24.64
C HIS A 177 -3.98 -6.70 23.87
N ILE A 178 -3.93 -6.74 22.53
CA ILE A 178 -3.94 -5.53 21.69
C ILE A 178 -5.35 -4.93 21.63
N ARG A 179 -6.38 -5.76 21.47
CA ARG A 179 -7.78 -5.31 21.55
C ARG A 179 -8.07 -4.66 22.90
N THR A 180 -7.64 -5.29 23.99
CA THR A 180 -7.77 -4.74 25.35
C THR A 180 -7.08 -3.39 25.49
N LEU A 181 -5.84 -3.26 24.99
CA LEU A 181 -5.09 -2.01 25.02
C LEU A 181 -5.81 -0.90 24.25
N ALA A 182 -6.35 -1.22 23.06
CA ALA A 182 -7.10 -0.27 22.26
C ALA A 182 -8.39 0.21 22.96
N ALA A 183 -9.20 -0.73 23.47
CA ALA A 183 -10.42 -0.41 24.20
C ALA A 183 -10.16 0.49 25.41
N ARG A 184 -9.14 0.18 26.22
CA ARG A 184 -8.71 1.02 27.36
C ARG A 184 -8.30 2.42 26.93
N ARG A 185 -7.51 2.54 25.85
CA ARG A 185 -7.09 3.85 25.31
C ARG A 185 -8.29 4.66 24.84
N ILE A 186 -9.25 4.05 24.15
CA ILE A 186 -10.46 4.74 23.66
C ILE A 186 -11.35 5.21 24.80
N ILE A 187 -11.56 4.36 25.81
CA ILE A 187 -12.35 4.75 27.00
C ILE A 187 -11.68 5.97 27.67
N LYS A 188 -10.37 5.90 27.91
CA LYS A 188 -9.62 7.00 28.52
C LYS A 188 -9.65 8.30 27.70
N THR A 189 -9.55 8.21 26.37
CA THR A 189 -9.60 9.42 25.52
C THR A 189 -11.00 10.04 25.45
N ARG A 190 -12.06 9.25 25.64
CA ARG A 190 -13.43 9.76 25.79
C ARG A 190 -13.67 10.46 27.13
N GLU A 191 -13.05 9.98 28.20
CA GLU A 191 -13.13 10.61 29.53
C GLU A 191 -12.41 11.95 29.60
N ILE A 192 -11.27 12.08 28.89
CA ILE A 192 -10.44 13.30 28.90
C ILE A 192 -10.88 14.31 27.82
N GLY A 193 -11.58 13.84 26.78
CA GLY A 193 -11.93 14.66 25.62
C GLY A 193 -12.92 15.79 25.93
N PRO A 194 -12.80 16.96 25.28
CA PRO A 194 -13.76 18.05 25.43
C PRO A 194 -15.15 17.66 24.89
N ASP A 195 -16.21 18.21 25.50
CA ASP A 195 -17.60 18.00 25.11
C ASP A 195 -17.85 18.36 23.64
N GLY A 196 -17.83 17.36 22.76
CA GLY A 196 -18.50 17.30 21.45
C GLY A 196 -18.12 18.28 20.33
N ASN A 197 -17.47 19.42 20.62
CA ASN A 197 -17.33 20.57 19.70
C ASN A 197 -15.88 20.94 19.34
N ALA A 198 -14.88 20.14 19.73
CA ALA A 198 -13.50 20.41 19.34
C ALA A 198 -13.26 20.11 17.86
N ILE A 199 -12.83 21.11 17.10
CA ILE A 199 -12.35 20.94 15.71
C ILE A 199 -11.05 20.13 15.77
N LEU A 200 -11.09 18.89 15.26
CA LEU A 200 -9.89 18.06 15.14
C LEU A 200 -8.99 18.59 14.03
N ARG A 201 -7.85 19.18 14.39
CA ARG A 201 -6.82 19.54 13.41
C ARG A 201 -6.12 18.26 12.96
N PHE A 202 -6.30 17.90 11.68
CA PHE A 202 -5.57 16.78 11.11
C PHE A 202 -4.07 17.11 11.00
N VAL A 203 -3.25 16.32 11.68
CA VAL A 203 -1.78 16.38 11.63
C VAL A 203 -1.26 15.06 11.11
N ILE A 204 -0.34 15.12 10.15
CA ILE A 204 0.31 13.92 9.63
C ILE A 204 1.28 13.42 10.72
N PRO A 205 1.12 12.18 11.20
CA PRO A 205 1.95 11.64 12.27
C PRO A 205 3.37 11.35 11.79
N ALA A 206 4.33 11.43 12.72
CA ALA A 206 5.66 10.90 12.50
C ALA A 206 5.59 9.36 12.50
N VAL A 207 6.20 8.72 11.49
CA VAL A 207 6.18 7.27 11.32
C VAL A 207 7.49 6.67 11.78
N ASN A 208 7.41 5.63 12.60
CA ASN A 208 8.54 4.78 12.94
C ASN A 208 8.79 3.73 11.83
N PHE A 209 9.67 4.04 10.88
CA PHE A 209 10.03 3.10 9.80
C PHE A 209 10.74 1.83 10.27
N ARG A 210 11.21 1.79 11.52
CA ARG A 210 11.87 0.62 12.14
C ARG A 210 10.92 -0.24 12.96
N ALA A 211 9.63 0.08 13.01
CA ALA A 211 8.63 -0.64 13.78
C ALA A 211 8.58 -2.15 13.44
N THR A 212 8.69 -3.02 14.42
CA THR A 212 8.57 -4.48 14.23
C THR A 212 7.12 -4.94 14.14
N ASP A 213 6.20 -4.13 14.64
CA ASP A 213 4.75 -4.35 14.58
C ASP A 213 4.04 -3.06 14.15
N TYR A 214 2.83 -3.17 13.61
CA TYR A 214 2.06 -1.99 13.23
C TYR A 214 1.67 -1.16 14.45
N VAL A 215 1.55 -1.76 15.64
CA VAL A 215 1.24 -1.04 16.89
C VAL A 215 2.35 -0.06 17.30
N ASP A 216 3.56 -0.23 16.78
CA ASP A 216 4.73 0.60 17.06
C ASP A 216 5.02 1.65 15.96
N LEU A 217 4.11 1.81 14.98
CA LEU A 217 4.25 2.79 13.90
C LEU A 217 4.28 4.24 14.42
N THR A 218 3.67 4.50 15.58
CA THR A 218 3.56 5.82 16.18
C THR A 218 4.03 5.80 17.61
N ASP A 219 4.70 6.89 17.99
CA ASP A 219 5.06 7.14 19.38
C ASP A 219 3.81 7.52 20.19
N TRP A 220 3.31 6.55 20.94
CA TRP A 220 2.14 6.71 21.80
C TRP A 220 2.34 7.69 22.97
N GLN A 221 3.58 8.02 23.34
CA GLN A 221 3.89 8.99 24.40
C GLN A 221 3.91 10.42 23.85
N ALA A 222 4.38 10.60 22.62
CA ALA A 222 4.44 11.91 21.96
C ALA A 222 3.13 12.30 21.24
N CYS A 223 2.20 11.36 21.05
CA CYS A 223 0.95 11.62 20.32
C CYS A 223 -0.25 11.94 21.23
N ASN A 224 -1.05 12.92 20.82
CA ASN A 224 -2.37 13.14 21.42
C ASN A 224 -3.39 12.22 20.73
N ALA A 225 -3.81 11.17 21.44
CA ALA A 225 -4.82 10.25 20.93
C ALA A 225 -6.22 10.87 21.07
N THR A 226 -7.00 10.83 20.00
CA THR A 226 -8.41 11.21 19.98
C THR A 226 -9.26 9.94 19.83
N PRO A 227 -10.47 9.91 20.41
CA PRO A 227 -11.35 8.76 20.24
C PRO A 227 -11.77 8.67 18.76
N PRO A 228 -11.74 7.47 18.15
CA PRO A 228 -12.10 7.37 16.74
C PRO A 228 -13.54 7.76 16.48
N THR A 229 -13.74 8.70 15.56
CA THR A 229 -15.06 9.27 15.24
C THR A 229 -16.01 8.20 14.72
N VAL A 230 -15.47 7.23 13.98
CA VAL A 230 -16.20 6.06 13.48
C VAL A 230 -16.83 5.26 14.62
N LEU A 231 -16.23 5.26 15.81
CA LEU A 231 -16.72 4.52 16.97
C LEU A 231 -17.69 5.33 17.84
N ARG A 232 -18.07 6.56 17.46
CA ARG A 232 -18.94 7.42 18.30
C ARG A 232 -20.26 6.77 18.70
N HIS A 233 -20.79 5.88 17.85
CA HIS A 233 -22.03 5.14 18.09
C HIS A 233 -21.85 3.96 19.06
N ILE A 234 -20.61 3.54 19.33
CA ILE A 234 -20.29 2.44 20.26
C ILE A 234 -20.07 3.03 21.65
N SER A 235 -20.82 2.54 22.63
CA SER A 235 -20.72 2.96 24.03
C SER A 235 -19.45 2.46 24.72
N CYS A 236 -19.04 3.08 25.83
CA CYS A 236 -17.93 2.57 26.63
C CYS A 236 -18.25 1.21 27.26
N HIS A 237 -19.53 0.92 27.57
CA HIS A 237 -19.95 -0.38 28.08
C HIS A 237 -19.73 -1.50 27.04
N GLU A 238 -20.05 -1.23 25.78
CA GLU A 238 -19.74 -2.13 24.66
C GLU A 238 -18.24 -2.35 24.50
N LEU A 239 -17.41 -1.30 24.66
CA LEU A 239 -15.96 -1.45 24.65
C LEU A 239 -15.42 -2.27 25.83
N LEU A 240 -16.08 -2.21 26.99
CA LEU A 240 -15.72 -3.03 28.15
C LEU A 240 -16.01 -4.51 27.95
N LYS A 241 -17.04 -4.87 27.18
CA LYS A 241 -17.30 -6.28 26.82
C LYS A 241 -16.14 -6.91 26.05
N ILE A 242 -15.50 -6.14 25.16
CA ILE A 242 -14.29 -6.59 24.44
C ILE A 242 -13.18 -7.00 25.42
N ILE A 243 -13.07 -6.31 26.55
CA ILE A 243 -12.07 -6.58 27.59
C ILE A 243 -12.44 -7.83 28.40
N GLN A 244 -13.73 -8.17 28.49
CA GLN A 244 -14.23 -9.22 29.38
C GLN A 244 -14.47 -10.56 28.68
N GLU A 245 -14.93 -10.55 27.43
CA GLU A 245 -15.51 -11.75 26.80
C GLU A 245 -14.60 -12.39 25.72
N ASP A 246 -13.39 -11.85 25.49
CA ASP A 246 -12.44 -12.27 24.41
C ASP A 246 -13.12 -12.50 23.04
N VAL A 247 -14.22 -11.79 22.78
CA VAL A 247 -15.00 -11.98 21.55
C VAL A 247 -14.21 -11.43 20.37
N PRO A 248 -14.01 -12.23 19.29
CA PRO A 248 -13.43 -11.74 18.06
C PRO A 248 -14.29 -10.62 17.48
N MET A 249 -13.65 -9.50 17.13
CA MET A 249 -14.35 -8.32 16.60
C MET A 249 -14.84 -8.52 15.16
N ASP A 250 -14.58 -9.67 14.55
CA ASP A 250 -15.05 -10.02 13.20
C ASP A 250 -16.59 -10.06 13.13
N CYS A 251 -17.26 -10.24 14.27
CA CYS A 251 -18.72 -10.17 14.40
C CYS A 251 -19.29 -8.73 14.36
N TRP A 252 -18.45 -7.70 14.39
CA TRP A 252 -18.86 -6.30 14.50
C TRP A 252 -18.73 -5.60 13.15
N ASP A 253 -19.79 -5.73 12.37
CA ASP A 253 -19.95 -5.29 10.98
C ASP A 253 -19.86 -3.76 10.73
N PHE A 254 -19.47 -2.98 11.75
CA PHE A 254 -19.69 -1.53 11.84
C PHE A 254 -18.64 -0.65 11.15
N ILE A 255 -17.57 -1.25 10.60
CA ILE A 255 -16.48 -0.50 9.94
C ILE A 255 -16.34 -1.00 8.49
N LYS A 256 -17.39 -0.80 7.69
CA LYS A 256 -17.38 -1.06 6.24
C LYS A 256 -16.86 0.13 5.42
N PHE A 257 -16.36 1.17 6.07
CA PHE A 257 -15.76 2.29 5.37
C PHE A 257 -14.52 1.82 4.61
N PRO A 258 -14.44 2.04 3.29
CA PRO A 258 -13.27 1.64 2.54
C PRO A 258 -12.07 2.50 2.97
N SER A 259 -10.96 1.85 3.32
CA SER A 259 -9.61 2.41 3.40
C SER A 259 -9.15 3.04 2.09
N HIS A 260 -9.79 2.68 0.96
CA HIS A 260 -9.61 3.24 -0.38
C HIS A 260 -10.04 4.71 -0.49
N THR A 261 -9.48 5.57 0.34
CA THR A 261 -9.36 6.98 -0.04
C THR A 261 -8.29 7.10 -1.11
N GLN A 262 -8.41 8.07 -2.01
CA GLN A 262 -7.37 8.43 -2.98
C GLN A 262 -5.97 8.60 -2.34
N ALA A 263 -5.86 8.72 -1.01
CA ALA A 263 -4.62 8.83 -0.25
C ALA A 263 -3.76 7.55 -0.21
N VAL A 264 -4.32 6.34 -0.13
CA VAL A 264 -3.53 5.09 -0.32
C VAL A 264 -2.98 5.03 -1.75
N LYS A 265 -3.83 5.40 -2.71
CA LYS A 265 -3.45 5.51 -4.13
C LYS A 265 -2.38 6.59 -4.36
N ARG A 266 -2.21 7.57 -3.44
CA ARG A 266 -1.13 8.58 -3.51
C ARG A 266 0.22 8.02 -3.08
N ILE A 267 0.31 7.13 -2.09
CA ILE A 267 1.58 6.45 -1.76
C ILE A 267 2.12 5.74 -3.01
N VAL A 268 1.22 5.06 -3.74
CA VAL A 268 1.46 4.41 -5.04
C VAL A 268 1.83 5.40 -6.15
N LYS A 269 1.16 6.55 -6.25
CA LYS A 269 1.50 7.62 -7.20
C LYS A 269 2.92 8.15 -6.96
N PHE A 270 3.27 8.36 -5.69
CA PHE A 270 4.57 8.89 -5.31
C PHE A 270 5.68 7.85 -5.41
N VAL A 271 5.39 6.57 -5.21
CA VAL A 271 6.28 5.45 -5.57
C VAL A 271 6.54 5.46 -7.08
N THR A 272 5.51 5.69 -7.91
CA THR A 272 5.69 5.86 -9.35
C THR A 272 6.53 7.10 -9.68
N GLU A 273 6.34 8.22 -8.98
CA GLU A 273 7.18 9.43 -9.11
C GLU A 273 8.62 9.22 -8.59
N ALA A 274 8.82 8.40 -7.56
CA ALA A 274 10.12 7.99 -7.04
C ALA A 274 10.83 7.08 -8.05
N SER A 275 10.11 6.12 -8.64
CA SER A 275 10.59 5.34 -9.78
C SER A 275 11.02 6.24 -10.94
N ARG A 276 10.36 7.39 -11.19
CA ARG A 276 10.85 8.36 -12.21
C ARG A 276 12.22 8.94 -11.88
N LYS A 277 12.52 9.22 -10.61
CA LYS A 277 13.83 9.72 -10.20
C LYS A 277 14.91 8.66 -10.36
N ILE A 278 14.56 7.38 -10.14
CA ILE A 278 15.46 6.24 -10.34
C ILE A 278 15.66 5.97 -11.84
N VAL A 279 14.61 6.07 -12.64
CA VAL A 279 14.61 5.83 -14.09
C VAL A 279 15.26 6.98 -14.86
N GLY A 280 15.26 8.20 -14.33
CA GLY A 280 15.81 9.40 -14.98
C GLY A 280 17.25 9.77 -14.60
N GLN A 281 17.97 8.89 -13.90
CA GLN A 281 19.43 8.98 -13.72
C GLN A 281 20.16 8.19 -14.80
#